data_AF-M1AA90-F1
#
_entry.id   AF-M1AA90-F1
#
_cell.length_a   1.000
_cell.length_b   1.000
_cell.length_c   1.000
_cell.angle_alpha   90.00
_cell.angle_beta   90.00
_cell.angle_gamma   90.00
#
_symmetry.space_group_name_H-M   'P 1'
#
loop_
_entity.id
_entity.type
_entity.pdbx_description
1 polymer ?
#
loop_
_entity_poly.entity_id
_entity_poly.type
_entity_poly.pdbx_seq_one_letter_code
_entity_poly.pdbx_strand_id
1 'polypeptide(L)'
;MSSSWPTTLLASLFLFSQIFSCIAQVPAENTFKFVNDGELGDYVVEYRANYRVISIFNNPFQLCFYNTTPNAWTLALRMGTVRSESLMRWVWEANRGNPVKENATFTFGTNGNLVLADADGRIAWQTNTANKGVTGFKLLPNGNMVLHDSKGKFVWQSFNYPTDTLLVGQTLRLSGPNKLVSRASVKKNANGPYSLVVQPRLFAVYKGNKVDVELAWFDYGNNTLESIKLNSGNQRLKLDYRFAKSTQRSSHVMAFTKYNTTLTYLRLEIDGNLKAYTFVRDEEADEFRWKVTYSRI
;
A
#
# COMPACT_ATOMS: atom_id res chain seq x y z
N MET A 1 -15.10 28.41 -84.40
CA MET A 1 -14.13 28.26 -83.28
C MET A 1 -14.91 28.37 -81.97
N SER A 2 -15.27 27.24 -81.37
CA SER A 2 -15.72 27.17 -79.97
C SER A 2 -15.28 25.81 -79.43
N SER A 3 -14.30 25.83 -78.52
CA SER A 3 -13.78 24.64 -77.86
C SER A 3 -14.52 24.39 -76.55
N SER A 4 -15.07 23.18 -76.40
CA SER A 4 -15.60 22.63 -75.16
C SER A 4 -14.47 22.12 -74.26
N TRP A 5 -14.56 22.38 -72.96
CA TRP A 5 -13.69 21.79 -71.94
C TRP A 5 -14.29 20.47 -71.43
N PRO A 6 -13.51 19.42 -71.12
CA PRO A 6 -14.00 18.30 -70.36
C PRO A 6 -13.79 18.54 -68.87
N THR A 7 -14.87 18.53 -68.10
CA THR A 7 -14.86 18.42 -66.63
C THR A 7 -14.47 17.00 -66.23
N THR A 8 -13.27 16.82 -65.69
CA THR A 8 -12.87 15.60 -64.99
C THR A 8 -13.42 15.61 -63.56
N LEU A 9 -14.31 14.66 -63.27
CA LEU A 9 -14.86 14.44 -61.94
C LEU A 9 -13.85 13.59 -61.13
N LEU A 10 -13.09 14.20 -60.21
CA LEU A 10 -12.33 13.45 -59.22
C LEU A 10 -13.28 12.99 -58.09
N ALA A 11 -13.59 11.70 -58.07
CA ALA A 11 -14.23 11.07 -56.92
C ALA A 11 -13.18 10.78 -55.84
N SER A 12 -13.12 11.61 -54.79
CA SER A 12 -12.28 11.36 -53.62
C SER A 12 -12.97 10.35 -52.70
N LEU A 13 -12.44 9.13 -52.61
CA LEU A 13 -12.80 8.16 -51.56
C LEU A 13 -12.27 8.64 -50.20
N PHE A 14 -13.16 9.10 -49.31
CA PHE A 14 -12.84 9.28 -47.90
C PHE A 14 -12.94 7.94 -47.17
N LEU A 15 -11.81 7.24 -46.98
CA LEU A 15 -11.71 6.18 -45.99
C LEU A 15 -11.68 6.82 -44.59
N PHE A 16 -12.81 6.83 -43.89
CA PHE A 16 -12.83 7.05 -42.44
C PHE A 16 -12.24 5.81 -41.76
N SER A 17 -10.96 5.86 -41.37
CA SER A 17 -10.44 4.91 -40.38
C SER A 17 -11.04 5.30 -39.02
N GLN A 18 -12.13 4.63 -38.65
CA GLN A 18 -12.63 4.66 -37.28
C GLN A 18 -11.61 3.92 -36.41
N ILE A 19 -10.63 4.66 -35.88
CA ILE A 19 -9.76 4.14 -34.83
C ILE A 19 -10.64 4.00 -33.59
N PHE A 20 -11.27 2.84 -33.43
CA PHE A 20 -11.80 2.44 -32.14
C PHE A 20 -10.61 2.30 -31.19
N SER A 21 -10.36 3.35 -30.41
CA SER A 21 -9.49 3.25 -29.25
C SER A 21 -10.25 2.40 -28.24
N CYS A 22 -10.11 1.07 -28.32
CA CYS A 22 -10.61 0.16 -27.30
C CYS A 22 -9.81 0.43 -26.03
N ILE A 23 -10.31 1.33 -25.18
CA ILE A 23 -9.80 1.50 -23.82
C ILE A 23 -10.02 0.14 -23.14
N ALA A 24 -8.96 -0.48 -22.63
CA ALA A 24 -9.10 -1.75 -21.93
C ALA A 24 -10.01 -1.55 -20.70
N GLN A 25 -11.04 -2.38 -20.60
CA GLN A 25 -12.00 -2.39 -19.51
C GLN A 25 -11.81 -3.65 -18.67
N VAL A 26 -12.17 -3.53 -17.39
CA VAL A 26 -12.24 -4.68 -16.50
C VAL A 26 -13.49 -5.48 -16.84
N PRO A 27 -13.39 -6.80 -17.10
CA PRO A 27 -14.56 -7.65 -17.30
C PRO A 27 -15.49 -7.59 -16.09
N ALA A 28 -16.80 -7.61 -16.32
CA ALA A 28 -17.79 -7.41 -15.26
C ALA A 28 -17.65 -8.44 -14.13
N GLU A 29 -17.32 -9.68 -14.46
CA GLU A 29 -17.05 -10.78 -13.52
C GLU A 29 -15.82 -10.55 -12.63
N ASN A 30 -14.91 -9.66 -13.04
CA ASN A 30 -13.71 -9.29 -12.28
C ASN A 30 -13.90 -7.99 -11.47
N THR A 31 -15.11 -7.41 -11.48
CA THR A 31 -15.48 -6.25 -10.66
C THR A 31 -16.04 -6.68 -9.31
N PHE A 32 -16.08 -5.76 -8.35
CA PHE A 32 -16.73 -6.02 -7.06
C PHE A 32 -17.27 -4.74 -6.43
N LYS A 33 -18.25 -4.89 -5.54
CA LYS A 33 -18.76 -3.84 -4.67
C LYS A 33 -19.03 -4.44 -3.29
N PHE A 34 -18.33 -3.93 -2.29
CA PHE A 34 -18.57 -4.24 -0.88
C PHE A 34 -19.23 -3.05 -0.20
N VAL A 35 -20.21 -3.33 0.65
CA VAL A 35 -20.85 -2.35 1.52
C VAL A 35 -20.27 -2.53 2.92
N ASN A 36 -20.01 -1.41 3.60
CA ASN A 36 -19.61 -1.41 5.00
C ASN A 36 -20.86 -1.52 5.89
N ASP A 37 -21.37 -2.74 6.02
CA ASP A 37 -22.51 -3.10 6.86
C ASP A 37 -22.29 -4.49 7.49
N GLY A 38 -23.24 -4.92 8.32
CA GLY A 38 -23.24 -6.26 8.92
C GLY A 38 -22.48 -6.39 10.24
N GLU A 39 -22.22 -7.65 10.60
CA GLU A 39 -21.67 -8.05 11.89
C GLU A 39 -20.21 -7.62 12.08
N LEU A 40 -19.85 -7.37 13.33
CA LEU A 40 -18.49 -7.04 13.73
C LEU A 40 -17.70 -8.32 13.98
N GLY A 41 -16.39 -8.29 13.76
CA GLY A 41 -15.53 -9.41 14.12
C GLY A 41 -15.38 -9.57 15.63
N ASP A 42 -15.25 -10.82 16.08
CA ASP A 42 -15.30 -11.19 17.50
C ASP A 42 -14.00 -10.96 18.28
N TYR A 43 -12.89 -10.74 17.57
CA TYR A 43 -11.57 -10.71 18.19
C TYR A 43 -11.12 -9.30 18.56
N VAL A 44 -10.36 -9.19 19.65
CA VAL A 44 -9.65 -7.95 19.97
C VAL A 44 -8.53 -7.76 18.95
N VAL A 45 -8.48 -6.58 18.32
CA VAL A 45 -7.50 -6.22 17.30
C VAL A 45 -6.76 -4.94 17.69
N GLU A 46 -5.77 -4.56 16.88
CA GLU A 46 -4.99 -3.36 17.10
C GLU A 46 -5.87 -2.11 17.31
N TYR A 47 -5.48 -1.30 18.31
CA TYR A 47 -6.22 -0.15 18.82
C TYR A 47 -7.58 -0.45 19.48
N ARG A 48 -7.87 -1.72 19.80
CA ARG A 48 -9.17 -2.19 20.30
C ARG A 48 -10.31 -1.73 19.37
N ALA A 49 -10.03 -1.73 18.07
CA ALA A 49 -10.98 -1.33 17.05
C ALA A 49 -12.11 -2.34 16.90
N ASN A 50 -13.29 -1.87 16.50
CA ASN A 50 -14.25 -2.76 15.84
C ASN A 50 -13.83 -2.92 14.39
N TYR A 51 -14.15 -4.06 13.79
CA TYR A 51 -13.82 -4.31 12.40
C TYR A 51 -14.83 -5.23 11.72
N ARG A 52 -14.81 -5.20 10.40
CA ARG A 52 -15.56 -6.06 9.49
C ARG A 52 -14.63 -6.58 8.43
N VAL A 53 -14.68 -7.87 8.16
CA VAL A 53 -13.85 -8.47 7.12
C VAL A 53 -14.48 -8.32 5.75
N ILE A 54 -13.63 -8.12 4.75
CA ILE A 54 -14.01 -8.18 3.34
C ILE A 54 -13.45 -9.50 2.78
N SER A 55 -14.12 -10.11 1.80
CA SER A 55 -13.72 -11.38 1.20
C SER A 55 -12.44 -11.29 0.33
N ILE A 56 -11.81 -10.11 0.25
CA ILE A 56 -10.48 -9.96 -0.36
C ILE A 56 -9.41 -10.40 0.63
N PHE A 57 -8.87 -11.58 0.40
CA PHE A 57 -7.95 -12.27 1.29
C PHE A 57 -6.79 -12.93 0.52
N ASN A 58 -5.59 -12.87 1.09
CA ASN A 58 -4.46 -13.69 0.69
C ASN A 58 -3.56 -13.87 1.91
N ASN A 59 -3.57 -15.06 2.52
CA ASN A 59 -2.92 -15.35 3.80
C ASN A 59 -1.48 -14.80 3.86
N PRO A 60 -1.11 -13.99 4.88
CA PRO A 60 -1.84 -13.64 6.12
C PRO A 60 -2.68 -12.35 6.04
N PHE A 61 -2.91 -11.81 4.84
CA PHE A 61 -3.50 -10.49 4.64
C PHE A 61 -4.98 -10.57 4.32
N GLN A 62 -5.76 -9.62 4.85
CA GLN A 62 -7.17 -9.46 4.52
C GLN A 62 -7.56 -8.00 4.56
N LEU A 63 -8.44 -7.58 3.65
CA LEU A 63 -9.05 -6.26 3.75
C LEU A 63 -10.17 -6.25 4.80
N CYS A 64 -10.26 -5.14 5.52
CA CYS A 64 -11.29 -4.90 6.51
C CYS A 64 -11.74 -3.44 6.47
N PHE A 65 -12.98 -3.20 6.89
CA PHE A 65 -13.35 -1.92 7.48
C PHE A 65 -13.06 -1.99 8.97
N TYR A 66 -12.48 -0.93 9.55
CA TYR A 66 -12.29 -0.85 10.99
C TYR A 66 -12.62 0.55 11.50
N ASN A 67 -13.02 0.66 12.77
CA ASN A 67 -13.21 1.95 13.43
C ASN A 67 -12.65 1.95 14.87
N THR A 68 -12.14 3.10 15.28
CA THR A 68 -11.72 3.38 16.67
C THR A 68 -12.58 4.50 17.30
N THR A 69 -13.47 5.07 16.50
CA THR A 69 -14.47 6.06 16.88
C THR A 69 -15.79 5.60 16.23
N PRO A 70 -16.92 5.58 16.96
CA PRO A 70 -18.19 5.12 16.41
C PRO A 70 -18.53 5.82 15.09
N ASN A 71 -18.96 5.03 14.10
CA ASN A 71 -19.35 5.50 12.77
C ASN A 71 -18.26 6.27 11.97
N ALA A 72 -16.98 6.12 12.34
CA ALA A 72 -15.85 6.67 11.62
C ALA A 72 -14.94 5.54 11.12
N TRP A 73 -15.31 4.97 9.97
CA TRP A 73 -14.73 3.78 9.40
C TRP A 73 -13.55 4.07 8.47
N THR A 74 -12.58 3.17 8.50
CA THR A 74 -11.37 3.18 7.66
C THR A 74 -11.26 1.85 6.94
N LEU A 75 -11.02 1.87 5.64
CA LEU A 75 -10.64 0.68 4.88
C LEU A 75 -9.15 0.41 5.09
N ALA A 76 -8.81 -0.77 5.58
CA ALA A 76 -7.45 -1.15 5.92
C ALA A 76 -7.11 -2.58 5.50
N LEU A 77 -5.82 -2.84 5.33
CA LEU A 77 -5.27 -4.17 5.20
C LEU A 77 -4.78 -4.64 6.57
N ARG A 78 -5.33 -5.75 7.06
CA ARG A 78 -4.78 -6.44 8.23
C ARG A 78 -3.69 -7.43 7.84
N MET A 79 -2.82 -7.74 8.78
CA MET A 79 -1.87 -8.85 8.74
C MET A 79 -2.06 -9.72 10.00
N GLY A 80 -2.21 -11.03 9.83
CA GLY A 80 -2.34 -12.00 10.93
C GLY A 80 -3.01 -13.31 10.50
N THR A 81 -3.02 -14.32 11.36
CA THR A 81 -3.69 -15.61 11.11
C THR A 81 -4.72 -15.91 12.18
N VAL A 82 -5.72 -16.75 11.90
CA VAL A 82 -6.79 -17.13 12.83
C VAL A 82 -6.30 -17.93 14.05
N ARG A 83 -5.07 -18.45 14.02
CA ARG A 83 -4.42 -19.17 15.13
C ARG A 83 -3.55 -18.25 16.01
N SER A 84 -3.78 -16.94 15.91
CA SER A 84 -3.00 -15.93 16.62
C SER A 84 -3.88 -15.27 17.67
N GLU A 85 -3.60 -15.53 18.95
CA GLU A 85 -4.11 -14.68 20.05
C GLU A 85 -3.51 -13.26 19.98
N SER A 86 -2.41 -13.12 19.23
CA SER A 86 -1.78 -11.85 18.91
C SER A 86 -2.53 -11.10 17.82
N LEU A 87 -3.23 -10.06 18.26
CA LEU A 87 -3.82 -8.93 17.55
C LEU A 87 -3.54 -8.88 16.04
N MET A 88 -4.61 -8.90 15.24
CA MET A 88 -4.56 -8.46 13.84
C MET A 88 -3.98 -7.04 13.78
N ARG A 89 -2.96 -6.83 12.93
CA ARG A 89 -2.25 -5.56 12.81
C ARG A 89 -2.66 -4.84 11.54
N TRP A 90 -2.96 -3.54 11.64
CA TRP A 90 -3.36 -2.71 10.50
C TRP A 90 -2.11 -2.24 9.77
N VAL A 91 -1.74 -2.88 8.66
CA VAL A 91 -0.45 -2.64 7.99
C VAL A 91 -0.54 -1.68 6.80
N TRP A 92 -1.76 -1.30 6.41
CA TRP A 92 -2.01 -0.30 5.36
C TRP A 92 -3.42 0.26 5.51
N GLU A 93 -3.64 1.52 5.16
CA GLU A 93 -4.96 2.17 5.23
C GLU A 93 -5.18 3.08 4.03
N ALA A 94 -6.39 3.02 3.46
CA ALA A 94 -6.76 3.83 2.30
C ALA A 94 -7.03 5.28 2.70
N ASN A 95 -7.88 5.48 3.71
CA ASN A 95 -8.52 6.76 4.01
C ASN A 95 -8.22 7.25 5.44
N ARG A 96 -6.99 7.05 5.92
CA ARG A 96 -6.52 7.61 7.21
C ARG A 96 -6.79 9.12 7.24
N GLY A 97 -7.46 9.60 8.29
CA GLY A 97 -7.83 11.00 8.45
C GLY A 97 -9.04 11.46 7.62
N ASN A 98 -9.62 10.59 6.78
CA ASN A 98 -10.81 10.88 5.99
C ASN A 98 -11.84 9.74 6.13
N PRO A 99 -12.41 9.55 7.33
CA PRO A 99 -13.29 8.42 7.61
C PRO A 99 -14.56 8.45 6.75
N VAL A 100 -15.16 7.28 6.57
CA VAL A 100 -16.49 7.08 5.98
C VAL A 100 -17.46 6.56 7.04
N LYS A 101 -18.75 6.65 6.78
CA LYS A 101 -19.79 6.17 7.69
C LYS A 101 -20.20 4.73 7.37
N GLU A 102 -21.13 4.22 8.17
CA GLU A 102 -21.93 3.05 7.84
C GLU A 102 -22.47 3.12 6.40
N ASN A 103 -22.60 1.98 5.74
CA ASN A 103 -23.07 1.85 4.34
C ASN A 103 -22.15 2.47 3.28
N ALA A 104 -20.94 2.92 3.64
CA ALA A 104 -19.91 3.26 2.67
C ALA A 104 -19.57 2.07 1.75
N THR A 105 -19.15 2.35 0.53
CA THR A 105 -18.91 1.31 -0.47
C THR A 105 -17.46 1.29 -0.94
N PHE A 106 -16.87 0.09 -0.98
CA PHE A 106 -15.59 -0.17 -1.63
C PHE A 106 -15.83 -0.90 -2.95
N THR A 107 -15.50 -0.26 -4.07
CA THR A 107 -15.89 -0.70 -5.41
C THR A 107 -14.69 -0.74 -6.34
N PHE A 108 -14.54 -1.83 -7.08
CA PHE A 108 -13.68 -1.93 -8.24
C PHE A 108 -14.56 -1.99 -9.49
N GLY A 109 -14.56 -0.92 -10.29
CA GLY A 109 -15.47 -0.77 -11.43
C GLY A 109 -14.90 -1.23 -12.76
N THR A 110 -15.76 -1.34 -13.77
CA THR A 110 -15.40 -1.70 -15.16
C THR A 110 -14.41 -0.72 -15.81
N ASN A 111 -14.41 0.54 -15.37
CA ASN A 111 -13.44 1.55 -15.79
C ASN A 111 -12.03 1.33 -15.21
N GLY A 112 -11.83 0.32 -14.34
CA GLY A 112 -10.54 0.02 -13.75
C GLY A 112 -10.14 0.89 -12.58
N ASN A 113 -11.08 1.66 -12.00
CA ASN A 113 -10.85 2.45 -10.80
C ASN A 113 -11.27 1.68 -9.56
N LEU A 114 -10.48 1.81 -8.49
CA LEU A 114 -10.80 1.30 -7.18
C LEU A 114 -11.17 2.48 -6.28
N VAL A 115 -12.39 2.48 -5.75
CA VAL A 115 -13.02 3.64 -5.11
C VAL A 115 -13.60 3.25 -3.76
N LEU A 116 -13.30 4.06 -2.75
CA LEU A 116 -14.01 4.08 -1.47
C LEU A 116 -14.88 5.35 -1.43
N ALA A 117 -16.19 5.15 -1.45
CA ALA A 117 -17.18 6.22 -1.34
C ALA A 117 -17.97 6.09 -0.03
N ASP A 118 -18.27 7.23 0.58
CA ASP A 118 -19.18 7.31 1.73
C ASP A 118 -20.64 7.08 1.28
N ALA A 119 -21.55 6.88 2.23
CA ALA A 119 -22.95 6.56 1.94
C ALA A 119 -23.69 7.66 1.15
N ASP A 120 -23.23 8.90 1.24
CA ASP A 120 -23.75 10.06 0.49
C ASP A 120 -23.11 10.22 -0.91
N GLY A 121 -22.23 9.28 -1.31
CA GLY A 121 -21.52 9.31 -2.58
C GLY A 121 -20.21 10.10 -2.56
N ARG A 122 -19.85 10.74 -1.45
CA ARG A 122 -18.56 11.44 -1.32
C ARG A 122 -17.41 10.45 -1.44
N ILE A 123 -16.52 10.66 -2.41
CA ILE A 123 -15.31 9.84 -2.57
C ILE A 123 -14.33 10.17 -1.44
N ALA A 124 -14.10 9.21 -0.55
CA ALA A 124 -13.14 9.35 0.54
C ALA A 124 -11.71 8.97 0.11
N TRP A 125 -11.60 8.01 -0.82
CA TRP A 125 -10.32 7.58 -1.38
C TRP A 125 -10.52 6.88 -2.73
N GLN A 126 -9.54 6.98 -3.64
CA GLN A 126 -9.53 6.23 -4.89
C GLN A 126 -8.12 6.10 -5.48
N THR A 127 -7.92 5.12 -6.38
CA THR A 127 -6.63 4.89 -7.05
C THR A 127 -6.36 5.84 -8.22
N ASN A 128 -7.37 6.56 -8.70
CA ASN A 128 -7.29 7.43 -9.88
C ASN A 128 -6.81 6.68 -11.14
N THR A 129 -7.31 5.46 -11.34
CA THR A 129 -6.93 4.58 -12.46
C THR A 129 -8.02 4.39 -13.51
N ALA A 130 -9.11 5.14 -13.40
CA ALA A 130 -10.19 5.11 -14.39
C ALA A 130 -9.63 5.27 -15.81
N ASN A 131 -9.97 4.32 -16.69
CA ASN A 131 -9.59 4.27 -18.10
C ASN A 131 -8.06 4.25 -18.36
N LYS A 132 -7.24 3.87 -17.37
CA LYS A 132 -5.77 3.75 -17.51
C LYS A 132 -5.30 2.36 -17.91
N GLY A 133 -6.15 1.58 -18.57
CA GLY A 133 -5.82 0.26 -19.10
C GLY A 133 -5.76 -0.87 -18.06
N VAL A 134 -6.37 -0.67 -16.89
CA VAL A 134 -6.50 -1.71 -15.86
C VAL A 134 -7.46 -2.80 -16.35
N THR A 135 -7.07 -4.05 -16.15
CA THR A 135 -7.89 -5.22 -16.50
C THR A 135 -8.17 -6.14 -15.29
N GLY A 136 -7.51 -5.91 -14.15
CA GLY A 136 -7.74 -6.72 -12.96
C GLY A 136 -7.14 -6.14 -11.68
N PHE A 137 -7.60 -6.70 -10.56
CA PHE A 137 -7.15 -6.42 -9.19
C PHE A 137 -6.61 -7.71 -8.55
N LYS A 138 -5.53 -7.62 -7.78
CA LYS A 138 -5.01 -8.74 -6.97
C LYS A 138 -4.47 -8.26 -5.62
N LEU A 139 -4.72 -9.02 -4.56
CA LEU A 139 -3.94 -8.95 -3.33
C LEU A 139 -2.86 -10.03 -3.38
N LEU A 140 -1.60 -9.62 -3.40
CA LEU A 140 -0.45 -10.54 -3.49
C LEU A 140 -0.08 -11.13 -2.11
N PRO A 141 0.63 -12.28 -2.06
CA PRO A 141 1.01 -12.93 -0.80
C PRO A 141 1.92 -12.10 0.12
N ASN A 142 2.52 -11.02 -0.39
CA ASN A 142 3.33 -10.08 0.39
C ASN A 142 2.53 -8.87 0.91
N GLY A 143 1.20 -8.85 0.70
CA GLY A 143 0.31 -7.75 1.10
C GLY A 143 0.22 -6.61 0.09
N ASN A 144 0.89 -6.70 -1.06
CA ASN A 144 0.76 -5.68 -2.09
C ASN A 144 -0.57 -5.84 -2.83
N MET A 145 -1.43 -4.84 -2.76
CA MET A 145 -2.64 -4.75 -3.58
C MET A 145 -2.26 -4.10 -4.90
N VAL A 146 -2.56 -4.75 -6.01
CA VAL A 146 -2.16 -4.30 -7.34
C VAL A 146 -3.35 -4.20 -8.27
N LEU A 147 -3.36 -3.15 -9.08
CA LEU A 147 -4.15 -3.06 -10.31
C LEU A 147 -3.20 -3.28 -11.47
N HIS A 148 -3.53 -4.18 -12.39
CA HIS A 148 -2.65 -4.54 -13.49
C HIS A 148 -3.34 -4.45 -14.84
N ASP A 149 -2.54 -4.28 -15.90
CA ASP A 149 -2.99 -4.32 -17.29
C ASP A 149 -3.04 -5.75 -17.84
N SER A 150 -3.40 -5.88 -19.13
CA SER A 150 -3.48 -7.18 -19.83
C SER A 150 -2.13 -7.89 -19.98
N LYS A 151 -1.02 -7.17 -19.83
CA LYS A 151 0.35 -7.71 -19.84
C LYS A 151 0.84 -8.05 -18.44
N GLY A 152 0.00 -7.87 -17.41
CA GLY A 152 0.35 -8.09 -16.01
C GLY A 152 1.22 -6.99 -15.41
N LYS A 153 1.45 -5.87 -16.11
CA LYS A 153 2.19 -4.73 -15.57
C LYS A 153 1.32 -3.98 -14.57
N PHE A 154 1.90 -3.61 -13.43
CA PHE A 154 1.19 -2.84 -12.42
C PHE A 154 0.93 -1.42 -12.90
N VAL A 155 -0.35 -1.05 -12.95
CA VAL A 155 -0.84 0.30 -13.18
C VAL A 155 -0.90 1.07 -11.86
N TRP A 156 -1.28 0.39 -10.78
CA TRP A 156 -1.27 0.92 -9.41
C TRP A 156 -0.87 -0.17 -8.43
N GLN A 157 -0.24 0.21 -7.31
CA GLN A 157 0.09 -0.72 -6.23
C GLN A 157 0.07 -0.03 -4.86
N SER A 158 -0.45 -0.69 -3.82
CA SER A 158 -0.49 -0.15 -2.45
C SER A 158 0.89 0.06 -1.86
N PHE A 159 1.88 -0.69 -2.33
CA PHE A 159 3.27 -0.50 -1.94
C PHE A 159 3.83 0.88 -2.32
N ASN A 160 3.20 1.54 -3.29
CA ASN A 160 3.49 2.93 -3.63
C ASN A 160 2.65 3.93 -2.80
N TYR A 161 1.94 3.53 -1.76
CA TYR A 161 1.20 4.45 -0.91
C TYR A 161 1.25 3.94 0.53
N PRO A 162 2.44 3.79 1.13
CA PRO A 162 2.54 3.33 2.51
C PRO A 162 1.88 4.30 3.49
N THR A 163 1.49 3.79 4.65
CA THR A 163 1.01 4.59 5.78
C THR A 163 2.14 4.78 6.79
N ASP A 164 2.08 4.14 7.96
CA ASP A 164 3.15 4.09 8.96
C ASP A 164 4.01 2.83 8.87
N THR A 165 3.66 1.90 7.97
CA THR A 165 4.21 0.55 7.93
C THR A 165 4.89 0.28 6.59
N LEU A 166 6.06 -0.38 6.66
CA LEU A 166 6.79 -0.94 5.54
C LEU A 166 6.77 -2.47 5.65
N LEU A 167 6.20 -3.14 4.65
CA LEU A 167 6.12 -4.61 4.60
C LEU A 167 7.37 -5.24 3.98
N VAL A 168 7.65 -6.50 4.31
CA VAL A 168 8.74 -7.25 3.68
C VAL A 168 8.52 -7.31 2.16
N GLY A 169 9.53 -6.92 1.41
CA GLY A 169 9.46 -6.79 -0.05
C GLY A 169 9.08 -5.39 -0.55
N GLN A 170 8.60 -4.50 0.32
CA GLN A 170 8.24 -3.12 -0.03
C GLN A 170 9.48 -2.22 -0.07
N THR A 171 9.45 -1.20 -0.94
CA THR A 171 10.57 -0.30 -1.22
C THR A 171 10.14 1.15 -1.12
N LEU A 172 10.80 1.92 -0.24
CA LEU A 172 10.78 3.38 -0.28
C LEU A 172 11.79 3.85 -1.32
N ARG A 173 11.39 4.79 -2.19
CA ARG A 173 12.25 5.35 -3.24
C ARG A 173 12.57 6.80 -2.94
N LEU A 174 13.49 7.40 -3.68
CA LEU A 174 13.79 8.83 -3.58
C LEU A 174 12.79 9.71 -4.37
N SER A 175 12.25 9.20 -5.48
CA SER A 175 11.48 9.95 -6.47
C SER A 175 10.03 9.49 -6.62
N GLY A 176 9.48 8.83 -5.60
CA GLY A 176 8.11 8.35 -5.57
C GLY A 176 7.36 8.69 -4.27
N PRO A 177 6.55 7.77 -3.76
CA PRO A 177 5.94 7.85 -2.43
C PRO A 177 6.97 7.40 -1.39
N ASN A 178 7.65 8.39 -0.81
CA ASN A 178 8.99 8.24 -0.23
C ASN A 178 9.02 8.22 1.30
N LYS A 179 7.86 8.04 1.94
CA LYS A 179 7.82 8.17 3.39
C LYS A 179 6.77 7.31 4.07
N LEU A 180 7.11 6.91 5.29
CA LEU A 180 6.12 6.49 6.27
C LEU A 180 5.69 7.72 7.07
N VAL A 181 4.44 7.76 7.50
CA VAL A 181 3.91 8.79 8.39
C VAL A 181 3.25 8.10 9.57
N SER A 182 3.73 8.40 10.77
CA SER A 182 3.19 7.88 12.03
C SER A 182 1.68 8.12 12.16
N ARG A 183 1.02 7.33 13.00
CA ARG A 183 -0.35 7.62 13.43
C ARG A 183 -0.34 8.73 14.48
N ALA A 184 -1.40 9.53 14.55
CA ALA A 184 -1.49 10.67 15.47
C ALA A 184 -1.58 10.27 16.95
N SER A 185 -2.30 9.21 17.27
CA SER A 185 -2.39 8.62 18.62
C SER A 185 -3.01 7.22 18.51
N VAL A 186 -3.32 6.57 19.63
CA VAL A 186 -4.12 5.32 19.66
C VAL A 186 -5.59 5.56 19.32
N LYS A 187 -6.16 6.72 19.69
CA LYS A 187 -7.59 7.02 19.48
C LYS A 187 -7.88 7.75 18.17
N LYS A 188 -7.00 8.66 17.76
CA LYS A 188 -7.19 9.51 16.57
C LYS A 188 -6.58 8.86 15.34
N ASN A 189 -7.42 8.35 14.43
CA ASN A 189 -6.96 7.83 13.14
C ASN A 189 -6.63 8.95 12.14
N ALA A 190 -5.49 9.60 12.33
CA ALA A 190 -4.97 10.64 11.46
C ALA A 190 -3.45 10.55 11.37
N ASN A 191 -2.85 11.30 10.45
CA ASN A 191 -1.40 11.44 10.38
C ASN A 191 -0.87 12.13 11.64
N GLY A 192 0.16 11.52 12.22
CA GLY A 192 0.93 12.04 13.34
C GLY A 192 2.08 12.94 12.90
N PRO A 193 2.87 13.42 13.87
CA PRO A 193 3.91 14.41 13.61
C PRO A 193 5.20 13.81 13.03
N TYR A 194 5.38 12.50 13.11
CA TYR A 194 6.61 11.84 12.67
C TYR A 194 6.50 11.30 11.26
N SER A 195 7.57 11.43 10.47
CA SER A 195 7.70 10.77 9.17
C SER A 195 9.10 10.23 8.91
N LEU A 196 9.21 9.04 8.35
CA LEU A 196 10.46 8.41 7.94
C LEU A 196 10.65 8.68 6.44
N VAL A 197 11.70 9.41 6.05
CA VAL A 197 11.85 9.93 4.69
C VAL A 197 13.16 9.49 4.06
N VAL A 198 13.10 9.08 2.79
CA VAL A 198 14.27 8.86 1.93
C VAL A 198 14.58 10.16 1.15
N GLN A 199 15.77 10.70 1.37
CA GLN A 199 16.34 11.86 0.67
C GLN A 199 17.66 11.49 -0.02
N PRO A 200 18.20 12.32 -0.94
CA PRO A 200 19.35 11.95 -1.75
C PRO A 200 20.57 11.55 -0.93
N ARG A 201 20.75 12.21 0.22
CA ARG A 201 21.91 12.03 1.11
C ARG A 201 21.51 11.88 2.58
N LEU A 202 20.26 11.52 2.83
CA LEU A 202 19.74 11.39 4.19
C LEU A 202 18.61 10.36 4.22
N PHE A 203 18.66 9.44 5.17
CA PHE A 203 17.53 8.61 5.55
C PHE A 203 17.26 8.89 7.02
N ALA A 204 16.10 9.45 7.33
CA ALA A 204 15.87 10.01 8.64
C ALA A 204 14.40 9.99 9.05
N VAL A 205 14.19 9.95 10.35
CA VAL A 205 12.92 10.31 10.98
C VAL A 205 12.88 11.82 11.17
N TYR A 206 11.78 12.42 10.78
CA TYR A 206 11.46 13.82 10.95
C TYR A 206 10.34 13.98 11.96
N LYS A 207 10.38 15.05 12.74
CA LYS A 207 9.24 15.54 13.53
C LYS A 207 8.81 16.89 12.95
N GLY A 208 7.69 16.91 12.24
CA GLY A 208 7.33 18.03 11.38
C GLY A 208 8.39 18.22 10.29
N ASN A 209 9.02 19.41 10.25
CA ASN A 209 10.04 19.74 9.25
C ASN A 209 11.48 19.61 9.78
N LYS A 210 11.66 19.19 11.02
CA LYS A 210 13.00 19.02 11.63
C LYS A 210 13.40 17.56 11.58
N VAL A 211 14.67 17.32 11.23
CA VAL A 211 15.29 16.00 11.42
C VAL A 211 15.26 15.72 12.93
N ASP A 212 14.61 14.62 13.30
CA ASP A 212 14.56 14.13 14.68
C ASP A 212 15.71 13.15 14.89
N VAL A 213 15.85 12.19 13.97
CA VAL A 213 16.89 11.16 14.01
C VAL A 213 17.38 10.86 12.61
N GLU A 214 18.69 10.94 12.42
CA GLU A 214 19.35 10.41 11.23
C GLU A 214 19.68 8.93 11.39
N LEU A 215 19.31 8.16 10.38
CA LEU A 215 19.57 6.72 10.30
C LEU A 215 20.83 6.47 9.45
N ALA A 216 21.97 6.94 9.96
CA ALA A 216 23.27 6.94 9.28
C ALA A 216 23.99 5.56 9.36
N TRP A 217 23.51 4.56 8.62
CA TRP A 217 24.17 3.25 8.56
C TRP A 217 25.05 3.03 7.33
N PHE A 218 25.11 4.02 6.44
CA PHE A 218 25.83 3.92 5.19
C PHE A 218 26.60 5.21 4.92
N ASP A 219 27.86 5.06 4.51
CA ASP A 219 28.64 6.16 3.97
C ASP A 219 28.12 6.46 2.55
N TYR A 220 27.58 7.64 2.37
CA TYR A 220 27.06 8.09 1.09
C TYR A 220 28.20 8.35 0.08
N GLY A 221 29.42 8.70 0.53
CA GLY A 221 30.47 9.17 -0.36
C GLY A 221 29.98 10.27 -1.30
N ASN A 222 30.10 10.09 -2.61
CA ASN A 222 29.50 10.98 -3.63
C ASN A 222 28.21 10.43 -4.25
N ASN A 223 27.60 9.43 -3.62
CA ASN A 223 26.43 8.74 -4.13
C ASN A 223 25.11 9.38 -3.68
N THR A 224 24.06 9.10 -4.44
CA THR A 224 22.68 9.46 -4.12
C THR A 224 21.90 8.20 -3.78
N LEU A 225 21.30 8.16 -2.59
CA LEU A 225 20.42 7.09 -2.15
C LEU A 225 19.18 7.08 -3.05
N GLU A 226 18.92 5.94 -3.67
CA GLU A 226 17.82 5.78 -4.60
C GLU A 226 16.63 5.07 -3.96
N SER A 227 16.91 4.06 -3.13
CA SER A 227 15.86 3.26 -2.51
C SER A 227 16.32 2.49 -1.28
N ILE A 228 15.36 2.20 -0.43
CA ILE A 228 15.48 1.31 0.73
C ILE A 228 14.35 0.28 0.68
N LYS A 229 14.70 -0.99 0.81
CA LYS A 229 13.79 -2.13 0.76
C LYS A 229 13.88 -2.94 2.05
N LEU A 230 12.73 -3.20 2.67
CA LEU A 230 12.67 -4.10 3.82
C LEU A 230 12.75 -5.55 3.34
N ASN A 231 13.63 -6.34 3.95
CA ASN A 231 13.67 -7.78 3.76
C ASN A 231 13.80 -8.47 5.12
N SER A 232 13.19 -9.65 5.22
CA SER A 232 13.34 -10.55 6.36
C SER A 232 13.51 -11.97 5.84
N GLY A 233 14.29 -12.78 6.54
CA GLY A 233 14.56 -14.17 6.20
C GLY A 233 16.00 -14.56 6.55
N ASN A 234 16.27 -15.87 6.57
CA ASN A 234 17.56 -16.43 6.99
C ASN A 234 18.03 -15.87 8.35
N GLN A 235 17.10 -15.76 9.30
CA GLN A 235 17.35 -15.24 10.65
C GLN A 235 17.87 -13.79 10.68
N ARG A 236 17.58 -13.00 9.65
CA ARG A 236 18.02 -11.60 9.53
C ARG A 236 16.87 -10.70 9.13
N LEU A 237 16.71 -9.62 9.87
CA LEU A 237 15.93 -8.46 9.47
C LEU A 237 16.89 -7.42 8.89
N LYS A 238 16.69 -7.02 7.64
CA LYS A 238 17.63 -6.15 6.93
C LYS A 238 16.94 -5.10 6.06
N LEU A 239 17.65 -3.99 5.86
CA LEU A 239 17.34 -3.01 4.84
C LEU A 239 18.33 -3.18 3.70
N ASP A 240 17.82 -3.55 2.52
CA ASP A 240 18.60 -3.48 1.30
C ASP A 240 18.51 -2.05 0.75
N TYR A 241 19.64 -1.46 0.40
CA TYR A 241 19.69 -0.12 -0.15
C TYR A 241 20.45 -0.09 -1.48
N ARG A 242 20.07 0.86 -2.34
CA ARG A 242 20.69 1.07 -3.64
C ARG A 242 21.01 2.54 -3.84
N PHE A 243 22.19 2.80 -4.38
CA PHE A 243 22.60 4.11 -4.86
C PHE A 243 22.38 4.23 -6.37
N ALA A 244 21.99 5.42 -6.85
CA ALA A 244 21.51 5.65 -8.22
C ALA A 244 22.49 5.24 -9.33
N LYS A 245 23.81 5.33 -9.09
CA LYS A 245 24.87 4.99 -10.05
C LYS A 245 25.55 3.65 -9.74
N SER A 246 25.05 2.90 -8.76
CA SER A 246 25.64 1.63 -8.34
C SER A 246 24.86 0.45 -8.90
N THR A 247 25.57 -0.53 -9.45
CA THR A 247 25.01 -1.86 -9.77
C THR A 247 24.99 -2.79 -8.56
N GLN A 248 25.70 -2.43 -7.49
CA GLN A 248 25.76 -3.22 -6.26
C GLN A 248 24.55 -2.96 -5.38
N ARG A 249 24.03 -4.03 -4.78
CA ARG A 249 23.06 -3.96 -3.70
C ARG A 249 23.79 -4.13 -2.39
N SER A 250 23.62 -3.17 -1.50
CA SER A 250 24.16 -3.24 -0.15
C SER A 250 23.03 -3.53 0.82
N SER A 251 23.38 -4.10 1.97
CA SER A 251 22.41 -4.46 2.99
C SER A 251 22.93 -4.02 4.35
N HIS A 252 22.04 -3.47 5.18
CA HIS A 252 22.28 -3.26 6.60
C HIS A 252 21.42 -4.25 7.40
N VAL A 253 22.06 -5.09 8.23
CA VAL A 253 21.35 -5.99 9.13
C VAL A 253 20.93 -5.18 10.36
N MET A 254 19.62 -5.03 10.54
CA MET A 254 19.04 -4.30 11.66
C MET A 254 18.99 -5.15 12.93
N ALA A 255 18.66 -6.43 12.77
CA ALA A 255 18.58 -7.39 13.86
C ALA A 255 18.76 -8.82 13.35
N PHE A 256 19.27 -9.69 14.21
CA PHE A 256 19.18 -11.14 14.03
C PHE A 256 17.88 -11.62 14.64
N THR A 257 17.10 -12.38 13.88
CA THR A 257 15.84 -12.94 14.35
C THR A 257 16.06 -14.39 14.73
N LYS A 258 15.62 -14.82 15.92
CA LYS A 258 15.67 -16.24 16.31
C LYS A 258 14.95 -17.14 15.30
N TYR A 259 14.00 -16.59 14.55
CA TYR A 259 13.12 -17.32 13.64
C TYR A 259 13.31 -16.88 12.18
N ASN A 260 13.30 -17.84 11.27
CA ASN A 260 13.32 -17.59 9.82
C ASN A 260 11.89 -17.35 9.31
N THR A 261 11.43 -16.10 9.35
CA THR A 261 10.07 -15.74 8.95
C THR A 261 10.03 -14.44 8.16
N THR A 262 9.16 -14.41 7.16
CA THR A 262 8.83 -13.22 6.38
C THR A 262 7.58 -12.50 6.91
N LEU A 263 6.94 -13.05 7.95
CA LEU A 263 5.84 -12.42 8.68
C LEU A 263 6.41 -11.32 9.60
N THR A 264 6.99 -10.31 8.99
CA THR A 264 7.63 -9.18 9.64
C THR A 264 7.19 -7.90 8.96
N TYR A 265 7.03 -6.83 9.74
CA TYR A 265 6.85 -5.49 9.23
C TYR A 265 7.62 -4.48 10.08
N LEU A 266 8.02 -3.37 9.46
CA LEU A 266 8.67 -2.25 10.11
C LEU A 266 7.67 -1.10 10.21
N ARG A 267 7.52 -0.47 11.37
CA ARG A 267 6.54 0.57 11.63
C ARG A 267 7.20 1.78 12.26
N LEU A 268 6.83 2.96 11.75
CA LEU A 268 7.07 4.23 12.42
C LEU A 268 5.95 4.48 13.42
N GLU A 269 6.27 4.35 14.70
CA GLU A 269 5.33 4.45 15.80
C GLU A 269 4.87 5.90 16.06
N ILE A 270 3.81 6.01 16.86
CA ILE A 270 3.22 7.29 17.29
C ILE A 270 4.24 8.18 18.03
N ASP A 271 5.20 7.57 18.71
CA ASP A 271 6.25 8.22 19.49
C ASP A 271 7.50 8.58 18.66
N GLY A 272 7.51 8.26 17.36
CA GLY A 272 8.64 8.49 16.46
C GLY A 272 9.64 7.33 16.38
N ASN A 273 9.50 6.30 17.21
CA ASN A 273 10.36 5.13 17.16
C ASN A 273 10.09 4.28 15.92
N LEU A 274 11.15 3.71 15.36
CA LEU A 274 11.07 2.71 14.32
C LEU A 274 11.13 1.31 14.96
N LYS A 275 10.04 0.54 14.88
CA LYS A 275 9.95 -0.80 15.46
C LYS A 275 9.68 -1.84 14.40
N ALA A 276 10.34 -2.99 14.49
CA ALA A 276 9.98 -4.15 13.68
C ALA A 276 9.26 -5.18 14.52
N TYR A 277 8.13 -5.64 14.01
CA TYR A 277 7.32 -6.67 14.62
C TYR A 277 7.44 -7.93 13.76
N THR A 278 7.77 -9.04 14.41
CA THR A 278 7.92 -10.33 13.76
C THR A 278 6.99 -11.33 14.41
N PHE A 279 6.25 -12.07 13.59
CA PHE A 279 5.36 -13.12 14.05
C PHE A 279 6.16 -14.40 14.31
N VAL A 280 6.16 -14.85 15.56
CA VAL A 280 6.99 -15.95 16.03
C VAL A 280 6.19 -16.91 16.88
N ARG A 281 6.63 -18.17 16.96
CA ARG A 281 6.14 -19.11 17.95
C ARG A 281 6.81 -18.82 19.28
N ASP A 282 6.03 -18.52 20.30
CA ASP A 282 6.49 -18.47 21.68
C ASP A 282 6.60 -19.91 22.20
N GLU A 283 7.82 -20.37 22.46
CA GLU A 283 8.07 -21.75 22.88
C GLU A 283 7.60 -22.00 24.32
N GLU A 284 7.66 -20.97 25.19
CA GLU A 284 7.27 -21.08 26.60
C GLU A 284 5.75 -21.13 26.78
N ALA A 285 5.01 -20.33 25.99
CA ALA A 285 3.55 -20.23 26.05
C ALA A 285 2.84 -21.12 25.02
N ASP A 286 3.59 -21.86 24.20
CA ASP A 286 3.10 -22.73 23.12
C ASP A 286 2.15 -22.07 22.10
N GLU A 287 2.24 -20.74 21.94
CA GLU A 287 1.36 -19.94 21.09
C GLU A 287 2.13 -19.16 20.02
N PHE A 288 1.44 -18.60 19.01
CA PHE A 288 2.06 -17.66 18.08
C PHE A 288 1.74 -16.21 18.44
N ARG A 289 2.77 -15.35 18.43
CA ARG A 289 2.62 -13.93 18.73
C ARG A 289 3.53 -12.98 17.97
N TRP A 290 3.11 -11.72 17.92
CA TRP A 290 3.93 -10.60 17.44
C TRP A 290 4.93 -10.20 18.53
N LYS A 291 6.23 -10.34 18.27
CA LYS A 291 7.30 -9.82 19.13
C LYS A 291 7.99 -8.63 18.47
N VAL A 292 8.34 -7.62 19.26
CA VAL A 292 9.23 -6.53 18.81
C VAL A 292 10.64 -7.10 18.72
N THR A 293 11.14 -7.26 17.49
CA THR A 293 12.49 -7.83 17.23
C THR A 293 13.53 -6.77 16.92
N TYR A 294 13.10 -5.53 16.72
CA TYR A 294 13.96 -4.37 16.53
C TYR A 294 13.24 -3.13 17.05
N SER A 295 13.97 -2.23 17.69
CA SER A 295 13.49 -0.92 18.09
C SER A 295 14.66 0.05 18.01
N ARG A 296 14.46 1.19 17.34
CA ARG A 296 15.43 2.27 17.26
C ARG A 296 14.73 3.62 17.18
N ILE A 297 15.35 4.61 17.82
CA ILE A 297 15.09 6.04 17.67
C ILE A 297 15.84 6.47 16.41
#